data_AF-A0AAV4MUA1-F1
#
_entry.id   AF-A0AAV4MUA1-F1
#
_cell.length_a   1.000
_cell.length_b   1.000
_cell.length_c   1.000
_cell.angle_alpha   90.00
_cell.angle_beta   90.00
_cell.angle_gamma   90.00
#
_symmetry.space_group_name_H-M   'P 1'
#
loop_
_entity.id
_entity.type
_entity.pdbx_description
1 polymer ?
#
loop_
_entity_poly.entity_id
_entity_poly.type
_entity_poly.pdbx_seq_one_letter_code
_entity_poly.pdbx_strand_id
1 'polypeptide(L)'
;MLSTGMEDVHPETTFELYEMFLAFLQAPTYHLALEAVLAVLVCWLLVHKSYKPQRVELTEQEKEQLIAEWIPEPLVPSADESQPSPKPRTITGKVGKIVMVDGKKCLNAATHNYLGLVEHEKLEEAALQCLRKYGVGSCGPRGFYGTVDIHLELEARLAKFMKQQEAVLYSYGFSTISSAIPAYAKHGDIIFLVDFHFIFDEGVNFAIQKGLVASRSQILFFKHNNVEDLERLLKQQEERDKLNPKRKPK
;
A
#
# COMPACT_ATOMS: atom_id res chain seq x y z
N MET A 1 -48.78 25.17 30.99
CA MET A 1 -47.69 25.98 31.57
C MET A 1 -46.47 25.78 30.68
N LEU A 2 -46.14 26.81 29.91
CA LEU A 2 -44.95 26.89 29.07
C LEU A 2 -43.70 26.94 29.95
N SER A 3 -42.63 26.23 29.59
CA SER A 3 -41.29 26.82 29.54
C SER A 3 -40.34 25.84 28.85
N THR A 4 -39.91 26.26 27.66
CA THR A 4 -38.82 25.75 26.84
C THR A 4 -37.49 25.89 27.57
N GLY A 5 -36.73 24.79 27.68
CA GLY A 5 -35.31 24.83 28.04
C GLY A 5 -34.50 25.38 26.87
N MET A 6 -34.08 26.64 26.98
CA MET A 6 -32.98 27.20 26.18
C MET A 6 -31.68 27.02 26.96
N GLU A 7 -30.65 26.64 26.20
CA GLU A 7 -29.33 26.22 26.61
C GLU A 7 -28.55 27.28 27.40
N ASP A 8 -27.86 26.84 28.44
CA ASP A 8 -26.84 27.59 29.17
C ASP A 8 -25.61 27.81 28.26
N VAL A 9 -25.43 29.05 27.77
CA VAL A 9 -24.22 29.45 27.03
C VAL A 9 -23.13 29.83 28.04
N HIS A 10 -22.05 29.06 28.06
CA HIS A 10 -20.89 29.27 28.93
C HIS A 10 -20.21 30.65 28.71
N PRO A 11 -19.73 31.32 29.77
CA PRO A 11 -19.14 32.67 29.70
C PRO A 11 -17.76 32.76 29.00
N GLU A 12 -17.18 31.64 28.57
CA GLU A 12 -15.91 31.64 27.83
C GLU A 12 -16.09 32.00 26.35
N THR A 13 -17.23 31.67 25.73
CA THR A 13 -17.47 31.92 24.29
C THR A 13 -17.63 33.40 23.94
N THR A 14 -18.07 34.23 24.88
CA THR A 14 -18.18 35.68 24.69
C THR A 14 -16.81 36.37 24.69
N PHE A 15 -15.83 35.80 25.40
CA PHE A 15 -14.47 36.32 25.47
C PHE A 15 -13.69 36.03 24.18
N GLU A 16 -13.84 34.83 23.63
CA GLU A 16 -13.23 34.45 22.34
C GLU A 16 -13.72 35.32 21.17
N LEU A 17 -15.02 35.62 21.12
CA LEU A 17 -15.60 36.51 20.10
C LEU A 17 -15.05 37.94 20.20
N TYR A 18 -14.81 38.42 21.42
CA TYR A 18 -14.24 39.74 21.66
C TYR A 18 -12.77 39.81 21.25
N GLU A 19 -11.97 38.80 21.57
CA GLU A 19 -10.57 38.73 21.15
C GLU A 19 -10.43 38.58 19.63
N MET A 20 -11.28 37.78 19.00
CA MET A 20 -11.35 37.66 17.54
C MET A 20 -11.69 39.00 16.87
N PHE A 21 -12.61 39.78 17.47
CA PHE A 21 -12.96 41.10 16.97
C PHE A 21 -11.81 42.12 17.11
N LEU A 22 -11.06 42.06 18.21
CA LEU A 22 -9.87 42.90 18.40
C LEU A 22 -8.73 42.53 17.44
N ALA A 23 -8.50 41.24 17.23
CA ALA A 23 -7.51 40.75 16.26
C ALA A 23 -7.85 41.20 14.83
N PHE A 24 -9.14 41.21 14.49
CA PHE A 24 -9.63 41.74 13.21
C PHE A 24 -9.38 43.24 13.06
N LEU A 25 -9.58 44.04 14.11
CA LEU A 25 -9.32 45.49 14.07
C LEU A 25 -7.82 45.84 14.04
N GLN A 26 -6.94 44.95 14.50
CA GLN A 26 -5.48 45.12 14.46
C GLN A 26 -4.84 44.56 13.19
N ALA A 27 -5.58 43.83 12.35
CA ALA A 27 -5.05 43.21 11.15
C ALA A 27 -4.62 44.25 10.11
N PRO A 28 -3.44 44.11 9.49
CA PRO A 28 -3.00 44.99 8.42
C PRO A 28 -3.97 44.99 7.23
N THR A 29 -4.08 46.12 6.54
CA THR A 29 -5.08 46.35 5.48
C THR A 29 -5.05 45.32 4.33
N TYR A 30 -3.88 44.75 4.03
CA TYR A 30 -3.74 43.70 3.01
C TYR A 30 -4.32 42.34 3.44
N HIS A 31 -4.33 42.02 4.74
CA HIS A 31 -4.92 40.78 5.26
C HIS A 31 -6.44 40.85 5.18
N LEU A 32 -7.01 41.98 5.59
CA LEU A 32 -8.44 42.25 5.49
C LEU A 32 -8.94 42.26 4.03
N ALA A 33 -8.11 42.79 3.11
CA ALA A 33 -8.40 42.74 1.68
C ALA A 33 -8.35 41.30 1.13
N LEU A 34 -7.37 40.49 1.52
CA LEU A 34 -7.27 39.08 1.11
C LEU A 34 -8.46 38.26 1.63
N GLU A 35 -8.82 38.43 2.90
CA GLU A 35 -9.98 37.76 3.52
C GLU A 35 -11.29 38.17 2.86
N ALA A 36 -11.47 39.45 2.52
CA ALA A 36 -12.63 39.92 1.78
C ALA A 36 -12.69 39.29 0.38
N VAL A 37 -11.56 39.20 -0.33
CA VAL A 37 -11.49 38.54 -1.65
C VAL A 37 -11.80 37.04 -1.53
N LEU A 38 -11.25 36.36 -0.52
CA LEU A 38 -11.53 34.94 -0.25
C LEU A 38 -13.00 34.71 0.10
N ALA A 39 -13.58 35.55 0.96
CA ALA A 39 -14.99 35.47 1.33
C ALA A 39 -15.89 35.69 0.11
N VAL A 40 -15.57 36.68 -0.74
CA VAL A 40 -16.26 36.89 -2.02
C VAL A 40 -16.11 35.69 -2.95
N LEU A 41 -14.93 35.09 -3.03
CA LEU A 41 -14.67 33.92 -3.89
C LEU A 41 -15.39 32.66 -3.37
N VAL A 42 -15.47 32.47 -2.06
CA VAL A 42 -16.24 31.39 -1.43
C VAL A 42 -17.74 31.60 -1.64
N CYS A 43 -18.25 32.81 -1.40
CA CYS A 43 -19.64 33.16 -1.70
C CYS A 43 -19.95 32.99 -3.18
N TRP A 44 -19.04 33.40 -4.06
CA TRP A 44 -19.16 33.20 -5.49
C TRP A 44 -19.19 31.72 -5.84
N LEU A 45 -18.29 30.88 -5.33
CA LEU A 45 -18.31 29.43 -5.56
C LEU A 45 -19.59 28.75 -5.02
N LEU A 46 -20.13 29.22 -3.89
CA LEU A 46 -21.36 28.70 -3.32
C LEU A 46 -22.60 29.10 -4.14
N VAL A 47 -22.61 30.30 -4.72
CA VAL A 47 -23.72 30.82 -5.55
C VAL A 47 -23.61 30.38 -7.00
N HIS A 48 -22.39 30.24 -7.52
CA HIS A 48 -22.10 29.80 -8.87
C HIS A 48 -22.35 28.30 -8.94
N LYS A 49 -23.64 27.96 -9.10
CA LYS A 49 -24.16 26.60 -9.21
C LYS A 49 -23.19 25.76 -10.05
N SER A 50 -22.60 24.77 -9.39
CA SER A 50 -21.90 23.67 -10.04
C SER A 50 -22.72 23.24 -11.26
N TYR A 51 -22.06 23.17 -12.41
CA TYR A 51 -22.65 22.70 -13.67
C TYR A 51 -23.58 21.53 -13.36
N LYS A 52 -24.90 21.75 -13.53
CA LYS A 52 -25.88 20.69 -13.37
C LYS A 52 -25.91 19.96 -14.71
N PRO A 53 -25.36 18.73 -14.80
CA PRO A 53 -25.51 17.97 -16.02
C PRO A 53 -27.00 17.84 -16.30
N GLN A 54 -27.38 18.06 -17.56
CA GLN A 54 -28.77 17.96 -17.98
C GLN A 54 -29.22 16.51 -17.75
N ARG A 55 -30.00 16.28 -16.70
CA ARG A 55 -30.61 14.98 -16.44
C ARG A 55 -31.75 14.84 -17.44
N VAL A 56 -31.52 14.03 -18.46
CA VAL A 56 -32.58 13.58 -19.35
C VAL A 56 -33.50 12.71 -18.51
N GLU A 57 -34.70 13.19 -18.21
CA GLU A 57 -35.73 12.39 -17.55
C GLU A 57 -36.25 11.39 -18.58
N LEU A 58 -35.73 10.17 -18.50
CA LEU A 58 -36.17 9.06 -19.35
C LEU A 58 -37.64 8.76 -19.07
N THR A 59 -38.41 8.66 -20.14
CA THR A 59 -39.78 8.18 -20.13
C THR A 59 -39.81 6.74 -19.60
N GLU A 60 -40.91 6.30 -18.96
CA GLU A 60 -41.00 4.92 -18.44
C GLU A 60 -40.75 3.86 -19.53
N GLN A 61 -41.15 4.14 -20.77
CA GLN A 61 -40.89 3.30 -21.94
C GLN A 61 -39.40 3.20 -22.29
N GLU A 62 -38.64 4.28 -22.17
CA GLU A 62 -37.19 4.30 -22.45
C GLU A 62 -36.43 3.55 -21.35
N LYS A 63 -36.89 3.63 -20.10
CA LYS A 63 -36.33 2.82 -19.00
C LYS A 63 -36.57 1.33 -19.24
N GLU A 64 -37.78 0.96 -19.64
CA GLU A 64 -38.11 -0.43 -19.99
C GLU A 64 -37.27 -0.93 -21.16
N GLN A 65 -37.06 -0.11 -22.20
CA GLN A 65 -36.17 -0.44 -23.31
C GLN A 65 -34.71 -0.65 -22.86
N LEU A 66 -34.17 0.26 -22.04
CA LEU A 66 -32.82 0.12 -21.52
C LEU A 66 -32.65 -1.12 -20.64
N ILE A 67 -33.66 -1.46 -19.83
CA ILE A 67 -33.66 -2.70 -19.03
C ILE A 67 -33.72 -3.93 -19.93
N ALA A 68 -34.52 -3.88 -21.00
CA ALA A 68 -34.63 -4.97 -21.96
C ALA A 68 -33.36 -5.16 -22.82
N GLU A 69 -32.67 -4.08 -23.15
CA GLU A 69 -31.41 -4.07 -23.90
C GLU A 69 -30.19 -4.36 -23.04
N TRP A 70 -30.29 -4.19 -21.71
CA TRP A 70 -29.16 -4.38 -20.82
C TRP A 70 -28.79 -5.86 -20.68
N ILE A 71 -27.62 -6.20 -21.23
CA ILE A 71 -26.96 -7.48 -21.02
C ILE A 71 -25.80 -7.22 -20.06
N PRO A 72 -25.82 -7.76 -18.83
CA PRO A 72 -24.68 -7.63 -17.93
C PRO A 72 -23.46 -8.25 -18.58
N GLU A 73 -22.36 -7.50 -18.60
CA GLU A 73 -21.07 -8.12 -18.87
C GLU A 73 -20.85 -9.24 -17.85
N PRO A 74 -20.42 -10.43 -18.30
CA PRO A 74 -20.14 -11.51 -17.39
C PRO A 74 -19.03 -11.06 -16.44
N LEU A 75 -19.25 -11.24 -15.13
CA LEU A 75 -18.29 -10.88 -14.06
C LEU A 75 -16.91 -11.53 -14.25
N VAL A 76 -16.87 -12.59 -15.04
CA VAL A 76 -15.66 -13.32 -15.41
C VAL A 76 -15.67 -13.51 -16.92
N PRO A 77 -14.62 -13.11 -17.65
CA PRO A 77 -14.47 -13.42 -19.07
C PRO A 77 -14.62 -14.93 -19.28
N SER A 78 -15.23 -15.34 -20.39
CA SER A 78 -15.32 -16.76 -20.75
C SER A 78 -13.92 -17.36 -20.79
N ALA A 79 -13.68 -18.39 -19.98
CA ALA A 79 -12.38 -19.03 -19.89
C ALA A 79 -11.96 -19.56 -21.26
N ASP A 80 -10.84 -19.06 -21.78
CA ASP A 80 -10.21 -19.59 -22.98
C ASP A 80 -9.53 -20.93 -22.62
N GLU A 81 -9.83 -22.00 -23.36
CA GLU A 81 -9.24 -23.33 -23.17
C GLU A 81 -7.70 -23.33 -23.36
N SER A 82 -7.15 -22.27 -23.97
CA SER A 82 -5.70 -22.04 -24.07
C SER A 82 -5.04 -21.65 -22.75
N GLN A 83 -5.82 -21.24 -21.74
CA GLN A 83 -5.30 -20.87 -20.43
C GLN A 83 -4.91 -22.13 -19.62
N PRO A 84 -3.78 -22.11 -18.89
CA PRO A 84 -3.38 -23.23 -18.04
C PRO A 84 -4.53 -23.59 -17.09
N SER A 85 -4.91 -24.87 -17.15
CA SER A 85 -6.16 -25.44 -16.61
C SER A 85 -6.66 -24.76 -15.32
N PRO A 86 -7.96 -24.40 -15.24
CA PRO A 86 -8.56 -23.80 -14.05
C PRO A 86 -8.62 -24.76 -12.86
N LYS A 87 -8.19 -26.02 -13.01
CA LYS A 87 -8.19 -27.00 -11.92
C LYS A 87 -6.81 -27.07 -11.27
N PRO A 88 -6.63 -26.47 -10.08
CA PRO A 88 -5.37 -26.59 -9.35
C PRO A 88 -5.12 -28.05 -8.99
N ARG A 89 -3.87 -28.51 -9.14
CA ARG A 89 -3.47 -29.84 -8.67
C ARG A 89 -3.53 -29.88 -7.15
N THR A 90 -4.02 -30.98 -6.59
CA THR A 90 -4.16 -31.12 -5.14
C THR A 90 -3.04 -31.99 -4.59
N ILE A 91 -2.39 -31.50 -3.53
CA ILE A 91 -1.38 -32.27 -2.79
C ILE A 91 -2.08 -32.93 -1.60
N THR A 92 -1.84 -34.22 -1.39
CA THR A 92 -2.37 -34.97 -0.25
C THR A 92 -1.24 -35.44 0.67
N GLY A 93 -1.37 -35.19 1.97
CA GLY A 93 -0.37 -35.57 2.97
C GLY A 93 0.73 -34.52 3.19
N LYS A 94 1.84 -34.93 3.81
CA LYS A 94 2.96 -34.05 4.15
C LYS A 94 3.72 -33.62 2.88
N VAL A 95 4.00 -32.33 2.77
CA VAL A 95 4.80 -31.78 1.66
C VAL A 95 6.27 -31.99 1.97
N GLY A 96 7.02 -32.55 1.01
CA GLY A 96 8.43 -32.88 1.20
C GLY A 96 9.14 -33.10 -0.13
N LYS A 97 10.23 -33.87 -0.11
CA LYS A 97 10.93 -34.31 -1.31
C LYS A 97 10.03 -35.15 -2.22
N ILE A 98 9.22 -36.01 -1.65
CA ILE A 98 8.23 -36.82 -2.37
C ILE A 98 6.84 -36.35 -1.96
N VAL A 99 5.98 -36.06 -2.94
CA VAL A 99 4.62 -35.55 -2.73
C VAL A 99 3.60 -36.39 -3.47
N MET A 100 2.39 -36.51 -2.92
CA MET A 100 1.26 -37.13 -3.60
C MET A 100 0.44 -36.04 -4.29
N VAL A 101 0.50 -35.98 -5.62
CA VAL A 101 -0.23 -35.02 -6.45
C VAL A 101 -1.34 -35.75 -7.18
N ASP A 102 -2.60 -35.40 -6.91
CA ASP A 102 -3.78 -36.03 -7.50
C ASP A 102 -3.73 -37.58 -7.41
N GLY A 103 -3.30 -38.09 -6.24
CA GLY A 103 -3.15 -39.53 -5.97
C GLY A 103 -1.90 -40.19 -6.54
N LYS A 104 -1.03 -39.46 -7.26
CA LYS A 104 0.21 -39.98 -7.84
C LYS A 104 1.44 -39.53 -7.03
N LYS A 105 2.35 -40.47 -6.77
CA LYS A 105 3.63 -40.19 -6.09
C LYS A 105 4.60 -39.52 -7.06
N CYS A 106 5.01 -38.29 -6.75
CA CYS A 106 5.88 -37.46 -7.57
C CYS A 106 7.10 -36.96 -6.77
N LEU A 107 8.21 -36.73 -7.47
CA LEU A 107 9.34 -35.97 -6.93
C LEU A 107 9.01 -34.49 -6.95
N ASN A 108 9.17 -33.81 -5.82
CA ASN A 108 8.91 -32.38 -5.70
C ASN A 108 10.15 -31.59 -6.12
N ALA A 109 10.09 -31.00 -7.30
CA ALA A 109 11.08 -30.05 -7.82
C ALA A 109 10.48 -28.64 -8.01
N ALA A 110 9.28 -28.39 -7.48
CA ALA A 110 8.51 -27.17 -7.70
C ALA A 110 8.49 -26.21 -6.50
N THR A 111 8.89 -26.67 -5.30
CA THR A 111 8.87 -25.85 -4.09
C THR A 111 10.26 -25.32 -3.70
N HIS A 112 10.28 -24.18 -3.01
CA HIS A 112 11.49 -23.52 -2.52
C HIS A 112 12.05 -24.16 -1.22
N ASN A 113 11.98 -25.49 -1.08
CA ASN A 113 12.47 -26.21 0.11
C ASN A 113 13.93 -26.66 -0.07
N TYR A 114 14.82 -25.71 -0.35
CA TYR A 114 16.21 -26.00 -0.73
C TYR A 114 17.00 -26.79 0.33
N LEU A 115 16.73 -26.51 1.61
CA LEU A 115 17.42 -27.13 2.74
C LEU A 115 16.68 -28.36 3.31
N GLY A 116 15.54 -28.75 2.74
CA GLY A 116 14.76 -29.89 3.23
C GLY A 116 14.14 -29.70 4.63
N LEU A 117 14.05 -28.46 5.13
CA LEU A 117 13.67 -28.18 6.52
C LEU A 117 12.23 -28.56 6.84
N VAL A 118 11.34 -28.57 5.86
CA VAL A 118 9.92 -28.95 6.05
C VAL A 118 9.75 -30.38 6.58
N GLU A 119 10.68 -31.28 6.27
CA GLU A 119 10.62 -32.69 6.69
C GLU A 119 11.37 -32.96 7.99
N HIS A 120 12.05 -31.96 8.55
CA HIS A 120 12.94 -32.15 9.68
C HIS A 120 12.16 -32.33 10.99
N GLU A 121 12.23 -33.51 11.61
CA GLU A 121 11.45 -33.87 12.81
C GLU A 121 11.60 -32.89 13.97
N LYS A 122 12.83 -32.39 14.23
CA LYS A 122 13.03 -31.38 15.29
C LYS A 122 12.27 -30.08 15.07
N LEU A 123 11.99 -29.70 13.82
CA LEU A 123 11.19 -28.50 13.52
C LEU A 123 9.71 -28.75 13.77
N GLU A 124 9.22 -29.95 13.46
CA GLU A 124 7.84 -30.36 13.74
C GLU A 124 7.58 -30.38 15.25
N GLU A 125 8.49 -30.98 16.02
CA GLU A 125 8.42 -30.99 17.48
C GLU A 125 8.47 -29.56 18.07
N ALA A 126 9.39 -28.72 17.58
CA ALA A 126 9.46 -27.32 18.01
C ALA A 126 8.17 -26.54 17.68
N ALA A 127 7.57 -26.78 16.51
CA ALA A 127 6.31 -26.15 16.13
C ALA A 127 5.15 -26.58 17.05
N LEU A 128 5.07 -27.87 17.41
CA LEU A 128 4.08 -28.37 18.36
C LEU A 128 4.26 -27.73 19.74
N GLN A 129 5.50 -27.62 20.22
CA GLN A 129 5.79 -26.96 21.50
C GLN A 129 5.40 -25.47 21.48
N CYS A 130 5.72 -24.75 20.40
CA CYS A 130 5.30 -23.36 20.22
C CYS A 130 3.77 -23.23 20.21
N LEU A 131 3.05 -24.11 19.51
CA LEU A 131 1.59 -24.11 19.48
C LEU A 131 0.99 -24.34 20.87
N ARG A 132 1.58 -25.24 21.67
CA ARG A 132 1.14 -25.51 23.05
C ARG A 132 1.41 -24.33 23.99
N LYS A 133 2.54 -23.64 23.83
CA LYS A 133 2.93 -22.51 24.67
C LYS A 133 2.18 -21.21 24.33
N TYR A 134 2.07 -20.89 23.05
CA TYR A 134 1.60 -19.58 22.57
C TYR A 134 0.21 -19.59 21.93
N GLY A 135 -0.35 -20.78 21.65
CA GLY A 135 -1.61 -20.90 20.94
C GLY A 135 -1.47 -20.71 19.43
N VAL A 136 -2.62 -20.53 18.75
CA VAL A 136 -2.72 -20.54 17.27
C VAL A 136 -2.25 -19.21 16.64
N GLY A 137 -2.21 -18.12 17.40
CA GLY A 137 -1.73 -16.83 16.92
C GLY A 137 -1.88 -15.71 17.94
N SER A 138 -1.22 -14.58 17.69
CA SER A 138 -1.26 -13.41 18.57
C SER A 138 -2.52 -12.55 18.43
N CYS A 139 -3.33 -12.78 17.39
CA CYS A 139 -4.60 -12.10 17.13
C CYS A 139 -4.55 -10.56 17.14
N GLY A 140 -3.39 -9.96 16.86
CA GLY A 140 -3.23 -8.51 16.86
C GLY A 140 -2.04 -8.03 16.02
N PRO A 141 -2.01 -6.74 15.64
CA PRO A 141 -0.88 -6.15 14.93
C PRO A 141 0.33 -5.96 15.86
N ARG A 142 1.54 -6.08 15.30
CA ARG A 142 2.81 -5.94 16.05
C ARG A 142 2.95 -4.59 16.75
N GLY A 143 2.43 -3.51 16.16
CA GLY A 143 2.50 -2.15 16.71
C GLY A 143 1.53 -1.85 17.85
N PHE A 144 0.73 -2.83 18.29
CA PHE A 144 -0.23 -2.63 19.38
C PHE A 144 -0.13 -3.78 20.40
N TYR A 145 -1.08 -4.73 20.44
CA TYR A 145 -1.07 -5.87 21.39
C TYR A 145 -0.66 -7.21 20.77
N GLY A 146 -0.17 -7.23 19.53
CA GLY A 146 0.14 -8.47 18.79
C GLY A 146 1.57 -9.01 18.94
N THR A 147 2.41 -8.37 19.74
CA THR A 147 3.82 -8.77 19.91
C THR A 147 3.95 -9.77 21.06
N VAL A 148 4.60 -10.90 20.79
CA VAL A 148 4.87 -12.00 21.71
C VAL A 148 6.39 -12.12 21.88
N ASP A 149 6.86 -12.57 23.04
CA ASP A 149 8.29 -12.71 23.36
C ASP A 149 9.09 -13.45 22.27
N ILE A 150 8.53 -14.53 21.71
CA ILE A 150 9.15 -15.31 20.64
C ILE A 150 9.39 -14.52 19.34
N HIS A 151 8.58 -13.49 19.06
CA HIS A 151 8.81 -12.61 17.91
C HIS A 151 10.09 -11.80 18.11
N LEU A 152 10.30 -11.25 19.30
CA LEU A 152 11.48 -10.46 19.64
C LEU A 152 12.74 -11.35 19.70
N GLU A 153 12.62 -12.58 20.22
CA GLU A 153 13.71 -13.55 20.20
C GLU A 153 14.12 -13.88 18.75
N LEU A 154 13.14 -14.12 17.87
CA LEU A 154 13.40 -14.40 16.46
C LEU A 154 14.07 -13.20 15.77
N GLU A 155 13.59 -11.99 16.01
CA GLU A 155 14.19 -10.75 15.48
C GLU A 155 15.65 -10.60 15.93
N ALA A 156 15.95 -10.80 17.21
CA ALA A 156 17.32 -10.75 17.73
C ALA A 156 18.23 -11.83 17.10
N ARG A 157 17.71 -13.05 16.93
CA ARG A 157 18.45 -14.15 16.29
C ARG A 157 18.70 -13.89 14.81
N LEU A 158 17.72 -13.34 14.09
CA LEU A 158 17.86 -12.95 12.69
C LEU A 158 18.86 -11.81 12.53
N ALA A 159 18.80 -10.78 13.37
CA ALA A 159 19.76 -9.68 13.38
C ALA A 159 21.19 -10.21 13.57
N LYS A 160 21.41 -11.10 14.55
CA LYS A 160 22.70 -11.75 14.79
C LYS A 160 23.15 -12.61 13.60
N PHE A 161 22.26 -13.39 13.01
CA PHE A 161 22.56 -14.24 11.86
C PHE A 161 22.97 -13.43 10.62
N MET A 162 22.25 -12.34 10.34
CA MET A 162 22.50 -11.43 9.22
C MET A 162 23.60 -10.41 9.50
N LYS A 163 24.15 -10.39 10.72
CA LYS A 163 25.15 -9.41 11.20
C LYS A 163 24.65 -7.96 11.05
N GLN A 164 23.39 -7.73 11.37
CA GLN A 164 22.76 -6.41 11.39
C GLN A 164 22.44 -5.98 12.83
N GLN A 165 22.22 -4.68 13.03
CA GLN A 165 21.91 -4.13 14.36
C GLN A 165 20.56 -4.60 14.88
N GLU A 166 19.54 -4.54 14.03
CA GLU A 166 18.15 -4.92 14.35
C GLU A 166 17.52 -5.64 13.16
N ALA A 167 16.40 -6.33 13.42
CA ALA A 167 15.58 -6.96 12.40
C ALA A 167 14.10 -6.76 12.75
N VAL A 168 13.26 -6.65 11.72
CA VAL A 168 11.80 -6.54 11.87
C VAL A 168 11.15 -7.73 11.17
N LEU A 169 10.28 -8.43 11.90
CA LEU A 169 9.56 -9.58 11.40
C LEU A 169 8.23 -9.18 10.76
N TYR A 170 7.99 -9.69 9.56
CA TYR A 170 6.75 -9.54 8.81
C TYR A 170 6.09 -10.91 8.60
N SER A 171 4.76 -10.94 8.51
CA SER A 171 4.00 -12.18 8.30
C SER A 171 4.18 -12.78 6.90
N TYR A 172 4.54 -11.97 5.90
CA TYR A 172 4.69 -12.44 4.53
C TYR A 172 5.77 -11.66 3.76
N GLY A 173 6.55 -12.38 2.94
CA GLY A 173 7.68 -11.81 2.19
C GLY A 173 7.26 -10.73 1.19
N PHE A 174 6.12 -10.91 0.52
CA PHE A 174 5.57 -9.89 -0.38
C PHE A 174 5.29 -8.58 0.37
N SER A 175 4.64 -8.66 1.54
CA SER A 175 4.33 -7.49 2.38
C SER A 175 5.59 -6.83 2.95
N THR A 176 6.63 -7.62 3.22
CA THR A 176 7.93 -7.12 3.69
C THR A 176 8.52 -6.17 2.65
N ILE A 177 8.66 -6.65 1.41
CA ILE A 177 9.30 -5.90 0.33
C ILE A 177 8.44 -4.71 -0.09
N SER A 178 7.14 -4.92 -0.26
CA SER A 178 6.23 -3.87 -0.76
C SER A 178 6.01 -2.74 0.24
N SER A 179 6.19 -2.98 1.55
CA SER A 179 6.12 -1.93 2.57
C SER A 179 7.48 -1.30 2.89
N ALA A 180 8.59 -2.04 2.77
CA ALA A 180 9.93 -1.51 3.03
C ALA A 180 10.30 -0.39 2.05
N ILE A 181 10.03 -0.56 0.75
CA ILE A 181 10.37 0.43 -0.27
C ILE A 181 9.76 1.83 0.03
N PRO A 182 8.42 1.98 0.18
CA PRO A 182 7.81 3.28 0.47
C PRO A 182 8.13 3.83 1.87
N ALA A 183 8.64 3.01 2.80
CA ALA A 183 9.09 3.50 4.10
C ALA A 183 10.38 4.33 4.00
N TYR A 184 11.24 4.02 3.03
CA TYR A 184 12.53 4.71 2.82
C TYR A 184 12.54 5.66 1.63
N ALA A 185 11.70 5.43 0.62
CA ALA A 185 11.60 6.26 -0.58
C ALA A 185 10.21 6.89 -0.69
N LYS A 186 10.17 8.21 -0.87
CA LYS A 186 8.96 9.02 -0.94
C LYS A 186 8.84 9.74 -2.28
N HIS A 187 7.76 10.50 -2.41
CA HIS A 187 7.56 11.40 -3.53
C HIS A 187 8.65 12.47 -3.57
N GLY A 188 9.43 12.49 -4.65
CA GLY A 188 10.60 13.36 -4.83
C GLY A 188 11.93 12.62 -4.83
N ASP A 189 11.98 11.40 -4.27
CA ASP A 189 13.15 10.54 -4.33
C ASP A 189 13.26 9.84 -5.68
N ILE A 190 14.47 9.43 -6.02
CA ILE A 190 14.79 8.73 -7.25
C ILE A 190 15.25 7.32 -6.91
N ILE A 191 14.63 6.33 -7.54
CA ILE A 191 15.00 4.93 -7.41
C ILE A 191 15.54 4.46 -8.76
N PHE A 192 16.77 3.95 -8.77
CA PHE A 192 17.34 3.26 -9.92
C PHE A 192 16.94 1.79 -9.86
N LEU A 193 16.27 1.31 -10.91
CA LEU A 193 15.82 -0.07 -11.02
C LEU A 193 16.31 -0.67 -12.33
N VAL A 194 16.53 -1.98 -12.34
CA VAL A 194 16.83 -2.70 -13.59
C VAL A 194 15.66 -2.53 -14.59
N ASP A 195 15.99 -2.15 -15.82
CA ASP A 195 15.12 -1.98 -16.98
C ASP A 195 14.54 -3.30 -17.42
N PHE A 196 13.26 -3.22 -17.73
CA PHE A 196 12.33 -4.28 -18.02
C PHE A 196 11.38 -3.73 -19.08
N HIS A 197 11.93 -3.38 -20.25
CA HIS A 197 11.09 -2.97 -21.34
C HIS A 197 10.21 -4.15 -21.75
N PHE A 198 8.93 -4.04 -21.41
CA PHE A 198 7.74 -4.65 -22.00
C PHE A 198 7.94 -5.99 -22.72
N ILE A 199 7.31 -7.03 -22.15
CA ILE A 199 7.01 -8.33 -22.76
C ILE A 199 8.13 -9.36 -22.53
N PHE A 200 7.99 -10.14 -21.44
CA PHE A 200 8.64 -11.44 -21.13
C PHE A 200 9.89 -11.58 -20.25
N ASP A 201 10.55 -10.54 -19.74
CA ASP A 201 11.78 -10.76 -18.94
C ASP A 201 11.59 -10.72 -17.39
N GLU A 202 11.64 -11.86 -16.71
CA GLU A 202 11.40 -12.04 -15.26
C GLU A 202 12.45 -11.36 -14.32
N GLY A 203 12.79 -10.09 -14.53
CA GLY A 203 13.96 -9.46 -13.92
C GLY A 203 13.77 -8.87 -12.51
N VAL A 204 12.53 -8.70 -12.03
CA VAL A 204 12.26 -8.11 -10.69
C VAL A 204 11.01 -8.73 -10.07
N ASN A 205 11.14 -9.22 -8.83
CA ASN A 205 10.03 -9.81 -8.08
C ASN A 205 8.81 -8.88 -8.01
N PHE A 206 7.60 -9.42 -8.23
CA PHE A 206 6.34 -8.69 -8.22
C PHE A 206 6.12 -7.82 -6.95
N ALA A 207 6.64 -8.25 -5.79
CA ALA A 207 6.57 -7.47 -4.56
C ALA A 207 7.30 -6.12 -4.65
N ILE A 208 8.44 -6.09 -5.33
CA ILE A 208 9.23 -4.87 -5.54
C ILE A 208 8.42 -3.91 -6.42
N GLN A 209 7.85 -4.41 -7.52
CA GLN A 209 7.03 -3.59 -8.42
C GLN A 209 5.88 -2.90 -7.67
N LYS A 210 5.22 -3.63 -6.77
CA LYS A 210 4.14 -3.06 -5.94
C LYS A 210 4.65 -2.06 -4.90
N GLY A 211 5.82 -2.29 -4.30
CA GLY A 211 6.45 -1.31 -3.42
C GLY A 211 6.86 -0.03 -4.14
N LEU A 212 7.35 -0.13 -5.37
CA LEU A 212 7.69 1.03 -6.20
C LEU A 212 6.45 1.86 -6.54
N VAL A 213 5.35 1.22 -6.95
CA VAL A 213 4.08 1.91 -7.18
C VAL A 213 3.59 2.60 -5.89
N ALA A 214 3.75 1.96 -4.74
CA ALA A 214 3.37 2.54 -3.45
C ALA A 214 4.24 3.76 -3.07
N SER A 215 5.54 3.75 -3.40
CA SER A 215 6.47 4.84 -3.06
C SER A 215 6.17 6.18 -3.76
N ARG A 216 5.57 6.14 -4.96
CA ARG A 216 5.37 7.31 -5.84
C ARG A 216 6.66 8.09 -6.13
N SER A 217 7.80 7.42 -5.99
CA SER A 217 9.13 7.94 -6.34
C SER A 217 9.32 7.96 -7.85
N GLN A 218 10.29 8.75 -8.32
CA GLN A 218 10.70 8.72 -9.71
C GLN A 218 11.55 7.48 -9.96
N ILE A 219 11.17 6.65 -10.93
CA ILE A 219 11.88 5.41 -11.25
C ILE A 219 12.72 5.65 -12.50
N LEU A 220 14.02 5.37 -12.42
CA LEU A 220 14.94 5.38 -13.55
C LEU A 220 15.40 3.95 -13.82
N PHE A 221 15.22 3.51 -15.06
CA PHE A 221 15.51 2.14 -15.45
C PHE A 221 16.93 2.02 -16.07
N PHE A 222 17.69 0.98 -15.72
CA PHE A 222 19.03 0.67 -16.26
C PHE A 222 19.14 -0.79 -16.70
N LYS A 223 19.89 -1.12 -17.75
CA LYS A 223 19.89 -2.48 -18.32
C LYS A 223 20.21 -3.61 -17.32
N HIS A 224 19.57 -4.77 -17.48
CA HIS A 224 19.77 -5.94 -16.62
C HIS A 224 21.25 -6.35 -16.53
N ASN A 225 21.74 -6.47 -15.30
CA ASN A 225 23.12 -6.82 -14.96
C ASN A 225 24.17 -5.95 -15.67
N ASN A 226 23.85 -4.69 -15.99
CA ASN A 226 24.75 -3.75 -16.66
C ASN A 226 25.15 -2.61 -15.71
N VAL A 227 26.36 -2.68 -15.17
CA VAL A 227 26.86 -1.70 -14.19
C VAL A 227 27.26 -0.40 -14.87
N GLU A 228 27.71 -0.45 -16.12
CA GLU A 228 28.13 0.73 -16.89
C GLU A 228 26.94 1.65 -17.19
N ASP A 229 25.78 1.07 -17.49
CA ASP A 229 24.53 1.80 -17.72
C ASP A 229 23.97 2.40 -16.43
N LEU A 230 24.09 1.67 -15.31
CA LEU A 230 23.78 2.20 -13.98
C LEU A 230 24.69 3.39 -13.63
N GLU A 231 26.00 3.26 -13.87
CA GLU A 231 26.97 4.34 -13.60
C GLU A 231 26.68 5.58 -14.45
N ARG A 232 26.37 5.39 -15.74
CA ARG A 232 25.90 6.46 -16.63
C ARG A 232 24.63 7.13 -16.08
N LEU A 233 23.68 6.32 -15.62
CA LEU A 233 22.52 6.66 -14.79
C LEU A 233 22.82 7.70 -13.72
N LEU A 234 23.69 7.29 -12.81
CA LEU A 234 24.06 8.02 -11.61
C LEU A 234 24.75 9.34 -11.95
N LYS A 235 25.71 9.33 -12.89
CA LYS A 235 26.42 10.55 -13.33
C LYS A 235 25.46 11.58 -13.94
N GLN A 236 24.51 11.13 -14.77
CA GLN A 236 23.50 12.02 -15.35
C GLN A 236 22.60 12.65 -14.27
N GLN A 237 22.26 11.88 -13.22
CA GLN A 237 21.47 12.40 -12.13
C GLN A 237 22.25 13.38 -11.26
N GLU A 238 23.53 13.12 -10.99
CA GLU A 238 24.41 14.03 -10.25
C GLU A 238 24.51 15.41 -10.93
N GLU A 239 24.66 15.45 -12.26
CA GLU A 239 24.68 16.70 -13.01
C GLU A 239 23.34 17.44 -12.94
N ARG A 240 22.21 16.74 -12.95
CA ARG A 240 20.87 17.35 -12.76
C ARG A 240 20.71 17.94 -11.37
N ASP A 241 21.25 17.28 -10.35
CA ASP A 241 21.16 17.73 -8.96
C ASP A 241 22.03 18.98 -8.73
N LYS A 242 23.18 19.10 -9.42
CA LYS A 242 24.00 20.33 -9.44
C LYS A 242 23.25 21.52 -10.03
N LEU A 243 22.46 21.30 -11.08
CA LEU A 243 21.67 22.34 -11.75
C LEU A 243 20.46 22.81 -10.93
N ASN A 244 19.94 21.98 -10.02
CA ASN A 244 18.78 22.29 -9.17
C ASN A 244 19.12 22.19 -7.67
N PRO A 245 19.85 23.15 -7.09
CA PRO A 245 20.34 23.08 -5.71
C PRO A 245 19.23 23.07 -4.64
N LYS A 246 17.99 23.45 -4.99
CA LYS A 246 16.81 23.38 -4.11
C LYS A 246 16.29 21.95 -3.86
N ARG A 247 16.75 20.96 -4.62
CA ARG A 247 16.34 19.55 -4.51
C ARG A 247 17.37 18.66 -3.80
N LYS A 248 18.46 19.22 -3.28
CA LYS A 248 19.43 18.43 -2.53
C LYS A 248 18.74 17.80 -1.30
N PRO A 249 18.83 16.47 -1.11
CA PRO A 249 18.42 15.86 0.14
C PRO A 249 19.26 16.48 1.27
N LYS A 250 18.61 16.83 2.38
CA LYS A 250 19.28 17.28 3.61
C LYS A 250 20.08 16.14 4.24
#